data_AF-A0A8C2QGI7-F1
#
_entry.id   AF-A0A8C2QGI7-F1
#
_cell.length_a   1.000
_cell.length_b   1.000
_cell.length_c   1.000
_cell.angle_alpha   90.00
_cell.angle_beta   90.00
_cell.angle_gamma   90.00
#
_symmetry.space_group_name_H-M   'P 1'
#
loop_
_entity.id
_entity.type
_entity.pdbx_description
1 polymer ?
#
loop_
_entity_poly.entity_id
_entity_poly.type
_entity_poly.pdbx_seq_one_letter_code
_entity_poly.pdbx_strand_id
1 'polypeptide(L)'
;MRNEFERLAAQQPIELLSMKRYELPAPSSGQKNDITAWQECVNNSMTQLEHQAVRIENLELMSQHGCNAWKVYNENLVHMIEHAQKTGSKLREMESNWNYEIEKTIVQLEKEIYQIKQQHGEANKENIHQDF
;
A
#
# COMPACT_ATOMS: atom_id res chain seq x y z
N MET A 1 -0.39 -1.27 -19.07
CA MET A 1 0.81 -2.15 -18.98
C MET A 1 1.28 -2.60 -20.36
N ARG A 2 0.44 -3.28 -21.17
CA ARG A 2 0.81 -3.73 -22.53
C ARG A 2 1.47 -2.63 -23.40
N ASN A 3 0.86 -1.45 -23.48
CA ASN A 3 1.36 -0.36 -24.32
C ASN A 3 2.75 0.16 -23.89
N GLU A 4 3.08 0.09 -22.60
CA GLU A 4 4.39 0.54 -22.09
C GLU A 4 5.49 -0.47 -22.43
N PHE A 5 5.17 -1.77 -22.38
CA PHE A 5 6.08 -2.83 -22.85
C PHE A 5 6.36 -2.70 -24.35
N GLU A 6 5.34 -2.41 -25.16
CA GLU A 6 5.48 -2.19 -26.60
C GLU A 6 6.34 -0.95 -26.91
N ARG A 7 6.16 0.16 -26.17
CA ARG A 7 6.99 1.38 -26.27
C ARG A 7 8.46 1.08 -25.98
N LEU A 8 8.74 0.38 -24.89
CA LEU A 8 10.10 0.01 -24.47
C LEU A 8 10.79 -0.89 -25.49
N ALA A 9 10.08 -1.90 -26.01
CA ALA A 9 10.60 -2.80 -27.03
C ALA A 9 10.95 -2.07 -28.34
N ALA A 10 10.15 -1.08 -28.71
CA ALA A 10 10.37 -0.23 -29.89
C ALA A 10 11.33 0.95 -29.63
N GLN A 11 11.93 1.03 -28.44
CA GLN A 11 12.81 2.12 -27.99
C GLN A 11 12.23 3.52 -28.22
N GLN A 12 10.90 3.63 -28.18
CA GLN A 12 10.23 4.91 -28.42
C GLN A 12 10.36 5.79 -27.17
N PRO A 13 10.63 7.10 -27.32
CA PRO A 13 10.59 8.05 -26.21
C PRO A 13 9.24 8.00 -25.48
N ILE A 14 9.22 8.39 -24.20
CA ILE A 14 7.95 8.60 -23.51
C ILE A 14 7.17 9.70 -24.24
N GLU A 15 5.91 9.42 -24.56
CA GLU A 15 5.06 10.43 -25.18
C GLU A 15 4.83 11.55 -24.15
N LEU A 16 5.30 12.75 -24.48
CA LEU A 16 5.09 13.92 -23.63
C LEU A 16 3.60 14.26 -23.61
N LEU A 17 3.11 14.69 -22.44
CA LEU A 17 1.73 15.16 -22.31
C LEU A 17 1.52 16.34 -23.27
N SER A 18 0.71 16.14 -24.30
CA SER A 18 0.38 17.20 -25.25
C SER A 18 -0.40 18.30 -24.55
N MET A 19 0.21 19.49 -24.45
CA MET A 19 -0.46 20.69 -23.94
C MET A 19 -1.43 21.31 -24.94
N LYS A 20 -1.42 20.85 -26.20
CA LYS A 20 -2.36 21.33 -27.24
C LYS A 20 -3.82 21.15 -26.84
N ARG A 21 -4.14 20.18 -25.97
CA ARG A 21 -5.48 19.99 -25.39
C ARG A 21 -5.95 21.19 -24.55
N TYR A 22 -5.05 22.01 -24.04
CA TYR A 22 -5.38 23.20 -23.24
C TYR A 22 -5.22 24.51 -24.02
N GLU A 23 -4.83 24.42 -25.28
CA GLU A 23 -4.54 25.58 -26.12
C GLU A 23 -5.57 25.69 -27.24
N LEU A 24 -5.94 26.93 -27.56
CA LEU A 24 -6.76 27.27 -28.73
C LEU A 24 -5.89 28.09 -29.69
N PRO A 25 -4.91 27.46 -30.36
CA PRO A 25 -4.04 28.19 -31.26
C PRO A 25 -4.84 28.66 -32.47
N ALA A 26 -4.68 29.93 -32.83
CA ALA A 26 -5.12 30.43 -34.12
C ALA A 26 -4.24 29.87 -35.24
N PRO A 27 -4.72 29.82 -36.50
CA PRO A 27 -3.87 29.47 -37.64
C PRO A 27 -2.66 30.40 -37.70
N SER A 28 -1.48 29.85 -38.00
CA SER A 28 -0.27 30.66 -38.13
C SER A 28 -0.40 31.68 -39.27
N SER A 29 0.41 32.75 -39.25
CA SER A 29 0.33 33.83 -40.24
C SER A 29 0.41 33.34 -41.70
N GLY A 30 1.14 32.25 -41.97
CA GLY A 30 1.24 31.63 -43.30
C GLY A 30 0.05 30.73 -43.69
N GLN A 31 -0.78 30.35 -42.73
CA GLN A 31 -1.93 29.45 -42.91
C GLN A 31 -3.26 30.19 -42.96
N LYS A 32 -3.28 31.53 -42.89
CA LYS A 32 -4.53 32.30 -42.85
C LYS A 32 -5.41 32.13 -44.09
N ASN A 33 -4.82 31.77 -45.23
CA ASN A 33 -5.55 31.49 -46.47
C ASN A 33 -5.87 29.99 -46.65
N ASP A 34 -5.42 29.13 -45.73
CA ASP A 34 -5.69 27.70 -45.74
C ASP A 34 -6.97 27.40 -44.96
N ILE A 35 -8.03 27.06 -45.70
CA ILE A 35 -9.34 26.69 -45.13
C ILE A 35 -9.23 25.49 -44.19
N THR A 36 -8.31 24.56 -44.46
CA THR A 36 -8.12 23.35 -43.65
C THR A 36 -7.62 23.71 -42.26
N ALA A 37 -6.64 24.63 -42.17
CA ALA A 37 -6.11 25.12 -40.90
C ALA A 37 -7.19 25.80 -40.05
N TRP A 38 -8.10 26.56 -40.67
CA TRP A 38 -9.25 27.14 -39.96
C TRP A 38 -10.23 26.07 -39.47
N GLN A 39 -10.52 25.06 -40.30
CA GLN A 39 -11.40 23.97 -39.90
C GLN A 39 -10.83 23.18 -38.72
N GLU A 40 -9.52 22.93 -38.70
CA GLU A 40 -8.83 22.29 -37.58
C GLU A 40 -8.95 23.12 -36.28
N CYS A 41 -8.73 24.43 -36.35
CA CYS A 41 -8.90 25.33 -35.20
C CYS A 41 -10.33 25.32 -34.66
N VAL A 42 -11.34 25.34 -35.54
CA VAL A 42 -12.76 25.27 -35.15
C VAL A 42 -13.09 23.91 -34.52
N ASN A 43 -12.65 22.81 -35.13
CA ASN A 43 -12.86 21.47 -34.61
C ASN A 43 -12.20 21.30 -33.22
N ASN A 44 -10.99 21.83 -33.03
CA ASN A 44 -10.32 21.84 -31.73
C ASN A 44 -11.12 22.67 -30.70
N SER A 45 -11.62 23.84 -31.11
CA SER A 45 -12.43 24.70 -30.24
C SER A 45 -13.73 24.03 -29.79
N MET A 46 -14.42 23.35 -30.71
CA MET A 46 -15.63 22.60 -30.41
C MET A 46 -15.35 21.45 -29.44
N THR A 47 -14.29 20.67 -29.72
CA THR A 47 -13.84 19.59 -28.83
C THR A 47 -13.54 20.11 -27.43
N GLN A 48 -12.88 21.27 -27.34
CA GLN A 48 -12.56 21.88 -26.05
C GLN A 48 -13.81 22.34 -25.30
N LEU A 49 -14.80 22.89 -26.00
CA LEU A 49 -16.07 23.30 -25.39
C LEU A 49 -16.80 22.11 -24.76
N GLU A 50 -16.88 20.99 -25.49
CA GLU A 50 -17.46 19.74 -24.97
C GLU A 50 -16.72 19.23 -23.74
N HIS A 51 -15.38 19.23 -23.76
CA HIS A 51 -14.59 18.86 -22.58
C HIS A 51 -14.83 19.79 -21.38
N GLN A 52 -15.00 21.10 -21.60
CA GLN A 52 -15.31 22.04 -20.52
C GLN A 52 -16.71 21.80 -19.97
N ALA A 53 -17.70 21.51 -20.81
CA ALA A 53 -19.05 21.17 -20.37
C ALA A 53 -19.04 19.94 -19.44
N VAL A 54 -18.38 18.86 -19.86
CA VAL A 54 -18.22 17.65 -19.04
C VAL A 54 -17.44 17.93 -17.75
N ARG A 55 -16.41 18.79 -17.81
CA ARG A 55 -15.66 19.19 -16.62
C ARG A 55 -16.55 19.93 -15.61
N ILE A 56 -17.42 20.81 -16.07
CA ILE A 56 -18.35 21.55 -15.21
C ILE A 56 -19.31 20.55 -14.55
N GLU A 57 -19.92 19.65 -15.31
CA GLU A 57 -20.81 18.60 -14.77
C GLU A 57 -20.10 17.75 -13.70
N ASN A 58 -18.86 17.31 -13.97
CA ASN A 58 -18.07 16.55 -13.00
C ASN A 58 -17.76 17.36 -11.73
N LEU A 59 -17.49 18.65 -11.86
CA LEU A 59 -17.25 19.53 -10.72
C LEU A 59 -18.53 19.78 -9.91
N GLU A 60 -19.67 19.87 -10.56
CA GLU A 60 -20.98 19.96 -9.90
C GLU A 60 -21.27 18.67 -9.11
N LEU A 61 -21.07 17.50 -9.70
CA LEU A 61 -21.19 16.21 -9.01
C LEU A 61 -20.25 16.12 -7.80
N MET A 62 -18.99 16.54 -7.98
CA MET A 62 -18.02 16.57 -6.89
C MET A 62 -18.40 17.57 -5.80
N SER A 63 -18.92 18.74 -6.16
CA SER A 63 -19.40 19.74 -5.21
C SER A 63 -20.57 19.22 -4.37
N GLN A 64 -21.49 18.49 -5.01
CA GLN A 64 -22.68 17.93 -4.35
C GLN A 64 -22.37 16.72 -3.45
N HIS A 65 -21.50 15.82 -3.91
CA HIS A 65 -21.32 14.51 -3.27
C HIS A 65 -19.92 14.25 -2.71
N GLY A 66 -18.91 14.99 -3.17
CA GLY A 66 -17.50 14.73 -2.86
C GLY A 66 -17.19 14.76 -1.37
N CYS A 67 -17.71 15.76 -0.64
CA CYS A 67 -17.48 15.85 0.80
C CYS A 67 -18.07 14.66 1.57
N ASN A 68 -19.27 14.21 1.21
CA ASN A 68 -19.91 13.09 1.89
C ASN A 68 -19.24 11.75 1.52
N ALA A 69 -18.91 11.56 0.24
CA ALA A 69 -18.15 10.40 -0.21
C ALA A 69 -16.80 10.30 0.50
N TRP A 70 -16.09 11.43 0.66
CA TRP A 70 -14.81 11.49 1.36
C TRP A 70 -14.94 11.17 2.86
N LYS A 71 -16.00 11.65 3.53
CA LYS A 71 -16.26 11.32 4.93
C LYS A 71 -16.45 9.82 5.13
N VAL A 72 -17.32 9.20 4.34
CA VAL A 72 -17.57 7.74 4.39
C VAL A 72 -16.28 6.96 4.09
N TYR A 73 -15.50 7.40 3.11
CA TYR A 73 -14.21 6.81 2.82
C TYR A 73 -13.25 6.85 4.03
N ASN A 74 -13.17 8.00 4.71
CA ASN A 74 -12.34 8.14 5.92
C ASN A 74 -12.85 7.27 7.07
N GLU A 75 -14.16 7.17 7.28
CA GLU A 75 -14.75 6.27 8.29
C GLU A 75 -14.34 4.81 8.03
N ASN A 76 -14.40 4.37 6.77
CA ASN A 76 -13.93 3.03 6.39
C ASN A 76 -12.43 2.84 6.68
N LEU A 77 -11.60 3.84 6.37
CA LEU A 77 -10.17 3.79 6.68
C LEU A 77 -9.90 3.68 8.18
N VAL A 78 -10.62 4.44 9.00
CA VAL A 78 -10.51 4.37 10.47
C VAL A 78 -10.87 2.97 10.95
N HIS A 79 -11.98 2.39 10.49
CA HIS A 79 -12.35 1.02 10.84
C HIS A 79 -11.29 -0.02 10.44
N MET A 80 -10.68 0.12 9.27
CA MET A 80 -9.60 -0.77 8.84
C MET A 80 -8.37 -0.67 9.76
N ILE A 81 -8.01 0.56 10.15
CA ILE A 81 -6.88 0.80 11.07
C ILE A 81 -7.18 0.20 12.45
N GLU A 82 -8.37 0.43 13.01
CA GLU A 82 -8.80 -0.13 14.29
C GLU A 82 -8.75 -1.66 14.29
N HIS A 83 -9.25 -2.29 13.21
CA HIS A 83 -9.21 -3.74 13.06
C HIS A 83 -7.77 -4.26 13.00
N ALA A 84 -6.89 -3.62 12.22
CA ALA A 84 -5.49 -3.98 12.13
C ALA A 84 -4.76 -3.84 13.47
N GLN A 85 -4.99 -2.74 14.20
CA GLN A 85 -4.41 -2.48 15.52
C GLN A 85 -4.89 -3.49 16.57
N LYS A 86 -6.18 -3.83 16.57
CA LYS A 86 -6.75 -4.84 17.45
C LYS A 86 -6.14 -6.22 17.19
N THR A 87 -5.99 -6.58 15.92
CA THR A 87 -5.36 -7.85 15.51
C THR A 87 -3.89 -7.89 15.93
N GLY A 88 -3.14 -6.82 15.67
CA GLY A 88 -1.74 -6.72 16.08
C GLY A 88 -1.56 -6.77 17.60
N SER A 89 -2.47 -6.18 18.37
CA SER A 89 -2.40 -6.22 19.84
C SER A 89 -2.68 -7.62 20.39
N LYS A 90 -3.66 -8.35 19.82
CA LYS A 90 -3.89 -9.75 20.17
C LYS A 90 -2.69 -10.64 19.88
N LEU A 91 -2.04 -10.44 18.72
CA LEU A 91 -0.85 -11.22 18.37
C LEU A 91 0.30 -10.96 19.36
N ARG A 92 0.52 -9.70 19.76
CA ARG A 92 1.52 -9.36 20.79
C ARG A 92 1.21 -9.99 22.15
N GLU A 93 -0.07 -10.03 22.54
CA GLU A 93 -0.48 -10.70 23.78
C GLU A 93 -0.23 -12.21 23.73
N MET A 94 -0.57 -12.85 22.60
CA MET A 94 -0.28 -14.27 22.38
C MET A 94 1.23 -14.56 22.40
N GLU A 95 2.04 -13.72 21.78
CA GLU A 95 3.50 -13.81 21.78
C GLU A 95 4.05 -13.70 23.21
N SER A 96 3.59 -12.71 23.98
CA SER A 96 3.98 -12.55 25.38
C SER A 96 3.61 -13.76 26.24
N ASN A 97 2.41 -14.31 26.05
CA ASN A 97 1.96 -15.50 26.78
C ASN A 97 2.80 -16.73 26.42
N TRP A 98 3.11 -16.91 25.14
CA TRP A 98 3.96 -18.01 24.69
C TRP A 98 5.38 -17.91 25.24
N ASN A 99 5.97 -16.71 25.22
CA ASN A 99 7.28 -16.46 25.82
C ASN A 99 7.29 -16.77 27.32
N TYR A 100 6.23 -16.37 28.04
CA TYR A 100 6.07 -16.67 29.46
C TYR A 100 6.03 -18.19 29.75
N GLU A 101 5.25 -18.96 28.97
CA GLU A 101 5.18 -20.41 29.15
C GLU A 101 6.51 -21.12 28.81
N ILE A 102 7.26 -20.60 27.84
CA ILE A 102 8.62 -21.08 27.55
C ILE A 102 9.54 -20.84 28.73
N GLU A 103 9.61 -19.60 29.23
CA GLU A 103 10.47 -19.27 30.37
C GLU A 103 10.14 -20.13 31.59
N LYS A 104 8.86 -20.30 31.89
CA LYS A 104 8.38 -21.17 32.97
C LYS A 104 8.82 -22.63 32.78
N THR A 105 8.72 -23.14 31.55
CA THR A 105 9.13 -24.51 31.22
C THR A 105 10.65 -24.67 31.35
N ILE A 106 11.44 -23.72 30.87
CA ILE A 106 12.91 -23.70 31.01
C ILE A 106 13.29 -23.77 32.49
N VAL A 107 12.72 -22.92 33.34
CA VAL A 107 13.02 -22.89 34.78
C VAL A 107 12.66 -24.22 35.45
N GLN A 108 11.56 -24.86 35.04
CA GLN A 108 11.17 -26.17 35.58
C GLN A 108 12.18 -27.25 35.18
N LEU A 109 12.57 -27.31 33.91
CA LEU A 109 13.57 -28.27 33.41
C LEU A 109 14.94 -28.05 34.07
N GLU A 110 15.35 -26.80 34.30
CA GLU A 110 16.60 -26.47 35.01
C GLU A 110 16.60 -27.02 36.44
N LYS A 111 15.47 -26.92 37.15
CA LYS A 111 15.31 -27.50 38.51
C LYS A 111 15.41 -29.03 38.49
N GLU A 112 14.76 -29.69 37.52
CA GLU A 112 14.81 -31.14 37.37
C GLU A 112 16.23 -31.63 37.05
N ILE A 113 16.92 -30.96 36.13
CA ILE A 113 18.33 -31.24 35.83
C ILE A 113 19.20 -31.08 37.08
N TYR A 114 18.98 -30.03 37.88
CA TYR A 114 19.71 -29.82 39.11
C TYR A 114 19.48 -30.96 40.12
N GLN A 115 18.23 -31.38 40.32
CA GLN A 115 17.89 -32.49 41.22
C GLN A 115 18.53 -33.81 40.78
N ILE A 116 18.46 -34.14 39.49
CA ILE A 116 19.08 -35.35 38.93
C ILE A 116 20.61 -35.32 39.15
N LYS A 117 21.24 -34.17 38.96
CA LYS A 117 22.69 -34.02 39.22
C LYS A 117 23.05 -34.24 40.69
N GLN A 118 22.24 -33.76 41.64
CA GLN A 118 22.46 -34.00 43.06
C GLN A 118 22.32 -35.48 43.41
N GLN A 119 21.22 -36.12 42.99
CA GLN A 119 20.96 -37.54 43.22
C GLN A 119 22.07 -38.43 42.64
N HIS A 120 22.53 -38.13 41.42
CA HIS A 120 23.61 -38.87 40.80
C HIS A 120 24.95 -38.68 41.55
N GLY A 121 25.23 -37.46 42.02
CA GLY A 121 26.41 -37.18 42.84
C GLY A 121 26.38 -37.89 44.20
N GLU A 122 25.22 -37.98 44.83
CA GLU A 122 25.01 -38.73 46.08
C GLU A 122 25.16 -40.24 45.88
N ALA A 123 24.50 -40.81 44.87
CA ALA A 123 24.62 -42.23 44.53
C ALA A 123 26.07 -42.63 44.21
N ASN A 124 26.84 -41.76 43.55
CA ASN A 124 28.24 -42.02 43.27
C ASN A 124 29.11 -42.02 44.55
N LYS A 125 28.80 -41.19 45.55
CA LYS A 125 29.48 -41.21 46.86
C LYS A 125 29.12 -42.47 47.66
N GLU A 126 27.86 -42.89 47.65
CA GLU A 126 27.43 -44.12 48.33
C GLU A 126 28.09 -45.36 47.75
N ASN A 127 28.21 -45.46 46.41
CA ASN A 127 28.93 -46.56 45.77
C ASN A 127 30.41 -46.60 46.17
N ILE A 128 31.09 -45.45 46.18
CA ILE A 128 32.48 -45.37 46.64
C ILE A 128 32.61 -45.83 48.10
N HIS A 129 31.64 -45.53 48.96
CA HIS A 129 31.66 -45.99 50.36
C HIS A 129 31.36 -47.48 50.55
N GLN A 130 30.70 -48.14 49.60
CA GLN A 130 30.44 -49.59 49.65
C GLN A 130 31.62 -50.43 49.12
N ASP A 131 32.48 -49.84 48.29
CA ASP A 131 33.63 -50.51 47.67
C ASP A 131 34.92 -50.51 48.54
N PHE A 132 34.87 -49.96 49.77
CA PHE A 132 35.94 -49.97 50.78
C PHE A 132 35.49 -50.61 52.09
#